data_AF-A0A2A2HSX0-F1
#
_entry.id   AF-A0A2A2HSX0-F1
#
_cell.length_a   1.000
_cell.length_b   1.000
_cell.length_c   1.000
_cell.angle_alpha   90.00
_cell.angle_beta   90.00
_cell.angle_gamma   90.00
#
_symmetry.space_group_name_H-M   'P 1'
#
loop_
_entity.id
_entity.type
_entity.pdbx_description
1 polymer ?
#
loop_
_entity_poly.entity_id
_entity_poly.type
_entity_poly.pdbx_seq_one_letter_code
_entity_poly.pdbx_strand_id
1 'polypeptide(L)'
;MPFNNEDNLKIISKLIINKTYPNSDSYRGWFEEYPLRFDKDDEENFNFDFSKEKDIIALIFLATAWNMPNYKWENTVGLVAVLYKKNLLDIDKWSSQRFIESLDKNDLVREMNNFRSTFLSDRGNLYIKGGKYGVFERLHIVAREYNFLKETLQIDKIIEGEIPPKLDHNIFPRFDNPRLVIEVKRKSNKIAKYPILRVKVPLILRELKCQNRIDISGEYCCVPDTKVKQIMKTIGYNPSLDYDYSSVIYNSKIIYKYFGLHYDLPLFDFFDKCSKMKNKKCNNKCVIFDYCAKL
;
A
#
# COMPACT_ATOMS: atom_id res chain seq x y z
N MET A 1 33.62 -9.14 0.64
CA MET A 1 32.26 -8.55 0.74
C MET A 1 31.92 -8.30 2.22
N PRO A 2 32.45 -7.23 2.85
CA PRO A 2 32.31 -7.03 4.29
C PRO A 2 30.96 -6.44 4.75
N PHE A 3 30.09 -5.99 3.84
CA PHE A 3 28.88 -5.24 4.20
C PHE A 3 27.61 -6.09 4.44
N ASN A 4 27.58 -7.35 4.01
CA ASN A 4 26.38 -8.22 4.12
C ASN A 4 26.43 -9.18 5.32
N ASN A 5 27.01 -8.75 6.45
CA ASN A 5 26.89 -9.51 7.70
C ASN A 5 25.67 -9.05 8.50
N GLU A 6 25.14 -9.93 9.35
CA GLU A 6 23.92 -9.71 10.11
C GLU A 6 23.95 -8.43 10.97
N ASP A 7 25.11 -8.12 11.57
CA ASP A 7 25.26 -6.98 12.46
C ASP A 7 25.20 -5.65 11.71
N ASN A 8 25.83 -5.56 10.54
CA ASN A 8 25.72 -4.39 9.68
C ASN A 8 24.27 -4.14 9.24
N LEU A 9 23.52 -5.19 8.88
CA LEU A 9 22.11 -5.06 8.49
C LEU A 9 21.23 -4.55 9.65
N LYS A 10 21.49 -5.02 10.88
CA LYS A 10 20.83 -4.49 12.09
C LYS A 10 21.15 -3.01 12.32
N ILE A 11 22.42 -2.61 12.17
CA ILE A 11 22.85 -1.22 12.33
C ILE A 11 22.17 -0.32 11.27
N ILE A 12 22.23 -0.72 10.00
CA ILE A 12 21.59 -0.01 8.88
C ILE A 12 20.10 0.21 9.13
N SER A 13 19.38 -0.83 9.56
CA SER A 13 17.93 -0.72 9.82
C SER A 13 17.61 0.25 10.94
N LYS A 14 18.35 0.20 12.05
CA LYS A 14 18.19 1.16 13.15
C LYS A 14 18.45 2.60 12.68
N LEU A 15 19.50 2.81 11.89
CA LEU A 15 19.82 4.13 11.33
C LEU A 15 18.72 4.63 10.38
N ILE A 16 18.15 3.75 9.56
CA ILE A 16 17.02 4.08 8.68
C ILE A 16 15.79 4.45 9.52
N ILE A 17 15.40 3.63 10.49
CA ILE A 17 14.27 3.87 11.39
C ILE A 17 14.44 5.22 12.10
N ASN A 18 15.58 5.46 12.74
CA ASN A 18 15.83 6.73 13.42
C ASN A 18 15.76 7.95 12.49
N LYS A 19 16.04 7.77 11.19
CA LYS A 19 15.99 8.85 10.20
C LYS A 19 14.60 9.10 9.62
N THR A 20 13.75 8.08 9.56
CA THR A 20 12.42 8.15 8.95
C THR A 20 11.30 8.28 9.98
N TYR A 21 11.43 7.58 11.10
CA TYR A 21 10.49 7.50 12.23
C TYR A 21 11.21 7.79 13.56
N PRO A 22 11.75 9.01 13.76
CA PRO A 22 12.45 9.35 14.99
C PRO A 22 11.48 9.28 16.19
N ASN A 23 11.93 8.68 17.30
CA ASN A 23 11.16 8.58 18.55
C ASN A 23 9.81 7.84 18.43
N SER A 24 9.66 6.96 17.43
CA SER A 24 8.49 6.09 17.29
C SER A 24 8.89 4.64 17.59
N ASP A 25 8.13 3.99 18.48
CA ASP A 25 8.33 2.58 18.84
C ASP A 25 7.67 1.62 17.83
N SER A 26 6.68 2.09 17.07
CA SER A 26 5.94 1.26 16.11
C SER A 26 5.11 2.11 15.15
N TYR A 27 4.75 1.53 14.01
CA TYR A 27 3.71 2.06 13.14
C TYR A 27 2.34 1.97 13.83
N ARG A 28 1.58 3.07 13.82
CA ARG A 28 0.24 3.14 14.43
C ARG A 28 -0.94 3.09 13.46
N GLY A 29 -0.66 3.00 12.15
CA GLY A 29 -1.68 3.05 11.12
C GLY A 29 -1.47 4.24 10.19
N TRP A 30 -1.94 4.11 8.94
CA TRP A 30 -1.50 4.99 7.86
C TRP A 30 -1.90 6.44 8.12
N PHE A 31 -3.12 6.63 8.59
CA PHE A 31 -3.70 7.95 8.83
C PHE A 31 -3.28 8.57 10.16
N GLU A 32 -2.74 7.78 11.09
CA GLU A 32 -2.07 8.33 12.28
C GLU A 32 -0.68 8.89 11.93
N GLU A 33 0.08 8.18 11.09
CA GLU A 33 1.43 8.61 10.68
C GLU A 33 1.41 9.66 9.57
N TYR A 34 0.41 9.63 8.70
CA TYR A 34 0.20 10.58 7.60
C TYR A 34 -1.19 11.21 7.70
N PRO A 35 -1.40 12.11 8.66
CA PRO A 35 -2.72 12.68 8.93
C PRO A 35 -3.29 13.43 7.73
N LEU A 36 -4.51 13.05 7.36
CA LEU A 36 -5.29 13.68 6.31
C LEU A 36 -6.45 14.44 6.96
N ARG A 37 -6.77 15.63 6.46
CA ARG A 37 -8.00 16.37 6.79
C ARG A 37 -8.78 16.63 5.50
N PHE A 38 -10.10 16.49 5.54
CA PHE A 38 -10.92 16.68 4.35
C PHE A 38 -11.21 18.15 4.09
N ASP A 39 -11.38 18.92 5.16
CA ASP A 39 -11.57 20.36 5.14
C ASP A 39 -10.57 21.05 6.07
N LYS A 40 -10.28 22.33 5.81
CA LYS A 40 -9.29 23.06 6.62
C LYS A 40 -9.74 23.30 8.05
N ASP A 41 -11.05 23.41 8.21
CA ASP A 41 -11.69 23.75 9.46
C ASP A 41 -11.97 22.47 10.26
N ASP A 42 -11.63 21.29 9.73
CA ASP A 42 -11.68 20.03 10.48
C ASP A 42 -10.63 20.08 11.61
N GLU A 43 -11.13 19.96 12.84
CA GLU A 43 -10.29 19.88 14.03
C GLU A 43 -9.59 18.52 14.14
N GLU A 44 -10.22 17.47 13.61
CA GLU A 44 -9.75 16.10 13.67
C GLU A 44 -9.15 15.61 12.35
N ASN A 45 -8.15 14.74 12.45
CA ASN A 45 -7.64 14.04 11.28
C ASN A 45 -8.60 12.90 10.92
N PHE A 46 -8.81 12.70 9.62
CA PHE A 46 -9.51 11.54 9.12
C PHE A 46 -8.79 10.28 9.59
N ASN A 47 -9.56 9.36 10.16
CA ASN A 47 -9.11 8.04 10.53
C ASN A 47 -10.15 7.03 10.09
N PHE A 48 -9.70 5.86 9.66
CA PHE A 48 -10.60 4.76 9.39
C PHE A 48 -11.09 4.14 10.70
N ASP A 49 -12.38 3.84 10.73
CA ASP A 49 -13.01 2.96 11.70
C ASP A 49 -13.37 1.65 11.01
N PHE A 50 -12.47 0.66 11.12
CA PHE A 50 -12.69 -0.63 10.50
C PHE A 50 -13.78 -1.50 11.18
N SER A 51 -14.54 -0.98 12.15
CA SER A 51 -15.84 -1.58 12.49
C SER A 51 -16.92 -1.27 11.45
N LYS A 52 -16.68 -0.29 10.57
CA LYS A 52 -17.59 0.09 9.50
C LYS A 52 -17.14 -0.52 8.17
N GLU A 53 -18.07 -1.19 7.50
CA GLU A 53 -17.80 -1.82 6.19
C GLU A 53 -17.27 -0.82 5.15
N LYS A 54 -17.83 0.40 5.13
CA LYS A 54 -17.41 1.49 4.23
C LYS A 54 -15.91 1.78 4.32
N ASP A 55 -15.33 1.71 5.51
CA ASP A 55 -13.93 2.02 5.75
C ASP A 55 -13.04 0.84 5.33
N ILE A 56 -13.52 -0.39 5.47
CA ILE A 56 -12.85 -1.59 4.92
C ILE A 56 -12.88 -1.55 3.38
N ILE A 57 -13.99 -1.15 2.77
CA ILE A 57 -14.11 -0.95 1.31
C ILE A 57 -13.10 0.11 0.85
N ALA A 58 -13.00 1.23 1.57
CA ALA A 58 -12.03 2.28 1.29
C ALA A 58 -10.58 1.76 1.30
N LEU A 59 -10.23 0.95 2.32
CA LEU A 59 -8.93 0.31 2.45
C LEU A 59 -8.63 -0.65 1.27
N ILE A 60 -9.61 -1.47 0.89
CA ILE A 60 -9.48 -2.38 -0.25
C ILE A 60 -9.26 -1.57 -1.54
N PHE A 61 -10.06 -0.53 -1.78
CA PHE A 61 -9.93 0.33 -2.96
C PHE A 61 -8.57 1.03 -3.01
N LEU A 62 -8.07 1.49 -1.85
CA LEU A 62 -6.73 2.05 -1.70
C LEU A 62 -5.66 1.02 -2.09
N ALA A 63 -5.71 -0.19 -1.53
CA ALA A 63 -4.76 -1.25 -1.85
C ALA A 63 -4.79 -1.60 -3.35
N THR A 64 -5.99 -1.69 -3.93
CA THR A 64 -6.23 -1.99 -5.34
C THR A 64 -5.60 -0.95 -6.27
N ALA A 65 -5.90 0.32 -6.06
CA ALA A 65 -5.39 1.40 -6.91
C ALA A 65 -3.87 1.57 -6.73
N TRP A 66 -3.35 1.45 -5.51
CA TRP A 66 -1.91 1.57 -5.27
C TRP A 66 -1.10 0.37 -5.77
N ASN A 67 -1.73 -0.78 -6.04
CA ASN A 67 -1.04 -1.91 -6.69
C ASN A 67 -0.73 -1.64 -8.18
N MET A 68 -1.22 -0.53 -8.75
CA MET A 68 -0.99 -0.20 -10.16
C MET A 68 0.47 0.19 -10.44
N PRO A 69 1.09 -0.36 -11.51
CA PRO A 69 2.42 0.04 -11.93
C PRO A 69 2.50 1.54 -12.25
N ASN A 70 3.53 2.20 -11.72
CA ASN A 70 3.81 3.63 -11.89
C ASN A 70 2.64 4.54 -11.50
N TYR A 71 1.79 4.10 -10.55
CA TYR A 71 0.76 4.94 -9.97
C TYR A 71 1.20 5.38 -8.58
N LYS A 72 1.15 6.69 -8.37
CA LYS A 72 1.60 7.31 -7.12
C LYS A 72 0.58 7.04 -6.00
N TRP A 73 1.08 6.85 -4.79
CA TRP A 73 0.23 6.58 -3.63
C TRP A 73 -0.66 7.79 -3.31
N GLU A 74 -0.16 9.00 -3.52
CA GLU A 74 -0.87 10.26 -3.28
C GLU A 74 -2.16 10.34 -4.14
N ASN A 75 -2.08 9.88 -5.39
CA ASN A 75 -3.25 9.83 -6.28
C ASN A 75 -4.32 8.88 -5.72
N THR A 76 -3.89 7.74 -5.18
CA THR A 76 -4.79 6.75 -4.61
C THR A 76 -5.47 7.29 -3.35
N VAL A 77 -4.69 7.89 -2.44
CA VAL A 77 -5.22 8.49 -1.20
C VAL A 77 -6.20 9.61 -1.54
N GLY A 78 -5.83 10.52 -2.45
CA GLY A 78 -6.72 11.57 -2.91
C GLY A 78 -8.01 11.02 -3.51
N LEU A 79 -7.94 9.98 -4.34
CA LEU A 79 -9.14 9.37 -4.92
C LEU A 79 -10.05 8.78 -3.83
N VAL A 80 -9.52 7.94 -2.96
CA VAL A 80 -10.31 7.28 -1.91
C VAL A 80 -10.91 8.32 -0.96
N ALA A 81 -10.19 9.39 -0.66
CA ALA A 81 -10.69 10.52 0.10
C ALA A 81 -11.92 11.18 -0.55
N VAL A 82 -11.86 11.48 -1.87
CA VAL A 82 -13.03 12.03 -2.60
C VAL A 82 -14.19 11.03 -2.60
N LEU A 83 -13.92 9.75 -2.88
CA LEU A 83 -14.97 8.72 -2.88
C LEU A 83 -15.65 8.60 -1.51
N TYR A 84 -14.87 8.71 -0.43
CA TYR A 84 -15.39 8.71 0.93
C TYR A 84 -16.30 9.91 1.19
N LYS A 85 -15.80 11.12 0.92
CA LYS A 85 -16.50 12.41 1.12
C LYS A 85 -17.78 12.50 0.30
N LYS A 86 -17.76 12.03 -0.95
CA LYS A 86 -18.93 12.02 -1.84
C LYS A 86 -19.89 10.85 -1.62
N ASN A 87 -19.64 10.02 -0.61
CA ASN A 87 -20.41 8.81 -0.32
C ASN A 87 -20.55 7.86 -1.52
N LEU A 88 -19.44 7.68 -2.25
CA LEU A 88 -19.34 6.83 -3.43
C LEU A 88 -18.70 5.48 -3.13
N LEU A 89 -18.46 5.12 -1.87
CA LEU A 89 -17.91 3.82 -1.45
C LEU A 89 -19.04 2.80 -1.27
N ASP A 90 -19.63 2.41 -2.38
CA ASP A 90 -20.81 1.55 -2.46
C ASP A 90 -20.53 0.41 -3.44
N ILE A 91 -20.40 -0.82 -2.93
CA ILE A 91 -19.99 -1.98 -3.73
C ILE A 91 -21.00 -2.30 -4.83
N ASP A 92 -22.29 -2.19 -4.55
CA ASP A 92 -23.35 -2.49 -5.52
C ASP A 92 -23.26 -1.52 -6.71
N LYS A 93 -23.03 -0.23 -6.44
CA LYS A 93 -22.78 0.76 -7.50
C LYS A 93 -21.51 0.46 -8.28
N TRP A 94 -20.38 0.24 -7.60
CA TRP A 94 -19.10 -0.05 -8.28
C TRP A 94 -19.10 -1.35 -9.08
N SER A 95 -19.98 -2.31 -8.72
CA SER A 95 -20.19 -3.53 -9.49
C SER A 95 -20.90 -3.30 -10.83
N SER A 96 -21.42 -2.10 -11.08
CA SER A 96 -22.12 -1.72 -12.31
C SER A 96 -21.26 -0.88 -13.25
N GLN A 97 -21.12 -1.34 -14.50
CA GLN A 97 -20.42 -0.59 -15.54
C GLN A 97 -21.06 0.77 -15.82
N ARG A 98 -22.41 0.84 -15.76
CA ARG A 98 -23.16 2.09 -15.98
C ARG A 98 -22.81 3.16 -14.95
N PHE A 99 -22.61 2.75 -13.70
CA PHE A 99 -22.20 3.68 -12.65
C PHE A 99 -20.83 4.27 -12.97
N ILE A 100 -19.88 3.45 -13.38
CA ILE A 100 -18.53 3.89 -13.76
C ILE A 100 -18.57 4.88 -14.93
N GLU A 101 -19.39 4.58 -15.93
CA GLU A 101 -19.61 5.45 -17.09
C GLU A 101 -20.29 6.78 -16.72
N SER A 102 -21.11 6.78 -15.66
CA SER A 102 -21.78 7.99 -15.17
C SER A 102 -20.89 8.91 -14.31
N LEU A 103 -19.73 8.43 -13.84
CA LEU A 103 -18.84 9.23 -13.00
C LEU A 103 -18.15 10.33 -13.81
N ASP A 104 -18.30 11.58 -13.39
CA ASP A 104 -17.50 12.68 -13.91
C ASP A 104 -16.08 12.61 -13.31
N LYS A 105 -15.18 11.99 -14.08
CA LYS A 105 -13.77 11.87 -13.71
C LYS A 105 -13.08 13.22 -13.52
N ASN A 106 -13.47 14.25 -14.27
CA ASN A 106 -12.84 15.57 -14.16
C ASN A 106 -13.27 16.27 -12.89
N ASP A 107 -14.54 16.14 -12.49
CA ASP A 107 -15.01 16.56 -11.18
C ASP A 107 -14.25 15.85 -10.05
N LEU A 108 -14.12 14.52 -10.11
CA LEU A 108 -13.37 13.77 -9.09
C LEU A 108 -11.91 14.23 -9.00
N VAL A 109 -11.23 14.43 -10.14
CA VAL A 109 -9.84 14.94 -10.16
C VAL A 109 -9.77 16.38 -9.63
N ARG A 110 -10.72 17.24 -9.95
CA ARG A 110 -10.79 18.60 -9.41
C ARG A 110 -10.89 18.57 -7.88
N GLU A 111 -11.78 17.75 -7.35
CA GLU A 111 -11.97 17.58 -5.90
C GLU A 111 -10.72 17.01 -5.22
N MET A 112 -10.06 16.03 -5.84
CA MET A 112 -8.78 15.49 -5.35
C MET A 112 -7.73 16.60 -5.18
N ASN A 113 -7.69 17.55 -6.11
CA ASN A 113 -6.73 18.67 -6.08
C ASN A 113 -7.18 19.87 -5.23
N ASN A 114 -8.45 19.89 -4.79
CA ASN A 114 -8.97 20.91 -3.88
C ASN A 114 -8.67 20.61 -2.41
N PHE A 115 -8.28 19.37 -2.08
CA PHE A 115 -7.84 19.03 -0.73
C PHE A 115 -6.57 19.83 -0.36
N ARG A 116 -6.68 20.67 0.68
CA ARG A 116 -5.51 21.32 1.28
C ARG A 116 -4.91 20.39 2.33
N SER A 117 -4.13 19.41 1.89
CA SER A 117 -3.32 18.54 2.76
C SER A 117 -1.85 18.86 2.55
N THR A 118 -1.11 19.17 3.61
CA THR A 118 0.36 19.36 3.57
C THR A 118 1.09 18.16 2.97
N PHE A 119 0.52 16.95 3.06
CA PHE A 119 1.12 15.73 2.53
C PHE A 119 0.81 15.49 1.05
N LEU A 120 -0.39 15.85 0.59
CA LEU A 120 -0.80 15.67 -0.80
C LEU A 120 -0.42 16.88 -1.68
N SER A 121 -0.42 18.10 -1.13
CA SER A 121 -0.18 19.35 -1.86
C SER A 121 1.25 19.50 -2.37
N ASP A 122 2.22 18.93 -1.65
CA ASP A 122 3.65 19.20 -1.89
C ASP A 122 4.23 18.45 -3.11
N ARG A 123 3.44 17.62 -3.80
CA ARG A 123 3.94 16.71 -4.85
C ARG A 123 3.28 16.85 -6.23
N GLY A 124 2.46 17.89 -6.42
CA GLY A 124 1.89 18.31 -7.71
C GLY A 124 0.46 17.83 -7.97
N ASN A 125 -0.02 18.02 -9.21
CA ASN A 125 -1.41 17.72 -9.58
C ASN A 125 -1.71 16.21 -9.51
N LEU A 126 -2.68 15.85 -8.67
CA LEU A 126 -3.20 14.49 -8.55
C LEU A 126 -4.03 14.13 -9.78
N TYR A 127 -4.02 12.85 -10.14
CA TYR A 127 -4.76 12.36 -11.31
C TYR A 127 -5.29 10.93 -11.14
N ILE A 128 -6.37 10.62 -11.86
CA ILE A 128 -6.91 9.27 -11.97
C ILE A 128 -6.41 8.64 -13.28
N LYS A 129 -5.67 7.53 -13.19
CA LYS A 129 -5.21 6.81 -14.37
C LYS A 129 -6.42 6.17 -15.06
N GLY A 130 -6.73 6.64 -16.28
CA GLY A 130 -7.88 6.17 -17.07
C GLY A 130 -7.55 5.00 -18.00
N GLY A 131 -8.50 4.72 -18.89
CA GLY A 131 -8.39 3.68 -19.93
C GLY A 131 -8.86 2.30 -19.45
N LYS A 132 -8.88 1.35 -20.39
CA LYS A 132 -9.36 -0.04 -20.18
C LYS A 132 -8.66 -0.80 -19.04
N TYR A 133 -7.50 -0.32 -18.59
CA TYR A 133 -6.74 -0.93 -17.49
C TYR A 133 -6.48 0.02 -16.32
N GLY A 134 -7.27 1.10 -16.28
CA GLY A 134 -7.16 2.20 -15.34
C GLY A 134 -7.66 1.84 -13.94
N VAL A 135 -7.79 2.88 -13.11
CA VAL A 135 -8.20 2.75 -11.72
C VAL A 135 -9.63 2.22 -11.63
N PHE A 136 -10.58 2.85 -12.32
CA PHE A 136 -12.00 2.50 -12.18
C PHE A 136 -12.31 1.07 -12.60
N GLU A 137 -11.66 0.56 -13.66
CA GLU A 137 -11.80 -0.84 -14.05
C GLU A 137 -11.34 -1.80 -12.95
N ARG A 138 -10.28 -1.46 -12.22
CA ARG A 138 -9.77 -2.31 -11.13
C ARG A 138 -10.69 -2.26 -9.92
N LEU A 139 -11.22 -1.08 -9.58
CA LEU A 139 -12.22 -0.93 -8.52
C LEU A 139 -13.51 -1.68 -8.86
N HIS A 140 -13.93 -1.66 -10.13
CA HIS A 140 -15.06 -2.44 -10.64
C HIS A 140 -14.90 -3.93 -10.41
N ILE A 141 -13.76 -4.50 -10.82
CA ILE A 141 -13.48 -5.93 -10.66
C ILE A 141 -13.51 -6.31 -9.17
N VAL A 142 -12.89 -5.48 -8.33
CA VAL A 142 -12.86 -5.71 -6.88
C VAL A 142 -14.24 -5.61 -6.25
N ALA A 143 -15.09 -4.68 -6.71
CA ALA A 143 -16.47 -4.56 -6.24
C ALA A 143 -17.32 -5.76 -6.65
N ARG A 144 -17.20 -6.23 -7.91
CA ARG A 144 -17.89 -7.44 -8.38
C ARG A 144 -17.50 -8.69 -7.60
N GLU A 145 -16.25 -8.77 -7.19
CA GLU A 145 -15.70 -9.89 -6.43
C GLU A 145 -15.66 -9.63 -4.92
N TYR A 146 -16.39 -8.62 -4.44
CA TYR A 146 -16.31 -8.20 -3.05
C TYR A 146 -16.76 -9.28 -2.08
N ASN A 147 -17.78 -10.08 -2.41
CA ASN A 147 -18.20 -11.22 -1.56
C ASN A 147 -17.05 -12.22 -1.34
N PHE A 148 -16.25 -12.50 -2.38
CA PHE A 148 -15.07 -13.35 -2.23
C PHE A 148 -14.03 -12.72 -1.29
N LEU A 149 -13.81 -11.41 -1.39
CA LEU A 149 -12.92 -10.68 -0.48
C LEU A 149 -13.45 -10.66 0.95
N LYS A 150 -14.76 -10.49 1.10
CA LYS A 150 -15.51 -10.50 2.36
C LYS A 150 -15.32 -11.81 3.11
N GLU A 151 -15.52 -12.92 2.42
CA GLU A 151 -15.27 -14.27 2.95
C GLU A 151 -13.79 -14.49 3.26
N THR A 152 -12.89 -14.07 2.36
CA THR A 152 -11.44 -14.29 2.51
C THR A 152 -10.85 -13.54 3.70
N LEU A 153 -11.28 -12.30 3.92
CA LEU A 153 -10.83 -11.44 5.02
C LEU A 153 -11.71 -11.55 6.27
N GLN A 154 -12.80 -12.32 6.20
CA GLN A 154 -13.79 -12.48 7.28
C GLN A 154 -14.36 -11.14 7.76
N ILE A 155 -14.72 -10.28 6.80
CA ILE A 155 -15.16 -8.89 7.06
C ILE A 155 -16.39 -8.83 7.97
N ASP A 156 -17.35 -9.75 7.83
CA ASP A 156 -18.55 -9.77 8.68
C ASP A 156 -18.20 -9.90 10.17
N LYS A 157 -17.26 -10.79 10.51
CA LYS A 157 -16.77 -10.95 11.89
C LYS A 157 -16.14 -9.66 12.41
N ILE A 158 -15.34 -8.99 11.57
CA ILE A 158 -14.67 -7.73 11.92
C ILE A 158 -15.72 -6.64 12.27
N ILE A 159 -16.76 -6.53 11.46
CA ILE A 159 -17.86 -5.56 11.65
C ILE A 159 -18.67 -5.88 12.90
N GLU A 160 -18.92 -7.16 13.17
CA GLU A 160 -19.58 -7.65 14.39
C GLU A 160 -18.74 -7.44 15.67
N GLY A 161 -17.49 -6.98 15.53
CA GLY A 161 -16.57 -6.74 16.65
C GLY A 161 -15.83 -7.99 17.11
N GLU A 162 -15.97 -9.11 16.39
CA GLU A 162 -15.16 -10.31 16.61
C GLU A 162 -13.78 -10.14 15.99
N ILE A 163 -12.74 -10.65 16.68
CA ILE A 163 -11.45 -10.88 16.05
C ILE A 163 -11.55 -12.23 15.32
N PRO A 164 -11.42 -12.27 13.99
CA PRO A 164 -11.50 -13.53 13.26
C PRO A 164 -10.42 -14.51 13.72
N PRO A 165 -10.61 -15.82 13.51
CA PRO A 165 -9.57 -16.81 13.78
C PRO A 165 -8.24 -16.41 13.16
N LYS A 166 -7.15 -16.74 13.85
CA LYS A 166 -5.79 -16.36 13.45
C LYS A 166 -5.54 -16.66 11.98
N LEU A 167 -5.33 -15.59 11.21
CA LEU A 167 -4.95 -15.65 9.81
C LEU A 167 -3.45 -15.97 9.72
N ASP A 168 -3.08 -16.68 8.66
CA ASP A 168 -1.70 -17.04 8.38
C ASP A 168 -1.34 -16.79 6.91
N HIS A 169 -0.16 -17.26 6.50
CA HIS A 169 0.35 -17.10 5.15
C HIS A 169 -0.51 -17.79 4.07
N ASN A 170 -1.43 -18.70 4.41
CA ASN A 170 -2.32 -19.34 3.44
C ASN A 170 -3.36 -18.39 2.87
N ILE A 171 -3.47 -17.17 3.42
CA ILE A 171 -4.32 -16.14 2.84
C ILE A 171 -3.78 -15.63 1.50
N PHE A 172 -2.46 -15.56 1.30
CA PHE A 172 -1.87 -14.95 0.10
C PHE A 172 -2.22 -15.67 -1.21
N PRO A 173 -2.14 -17.01 -1.29
CA PRO A 173 -2.56 -17.73 -2.50
C PRO A 173 -4.02 -17.45 -2.89
N ARG A 174 -4.91 -17.14 -1.93
CA ARG A 174 -6.32 -16.82 -2.22
C ARG A 174 -6.46 -15.54 -3.04
N PHE A 175 -5.53 -14.60 -2.93
CA PHE A 175 -5.52 -13.38 -3.74
C PHE A 175 -4.90 -13.55 -5.13
N ASP A 176 -4.33 -14.72 -5.42
CA ASP A 176 -3.94 -15.11 -6.78
C ASP A 176 -5.11 -15.78 -7.51
N ASN A 177 -6.26 -15.12 -7.48
CA ASN A 177 -7.52 -15.65 -7.99
C ASN A 177 -7.77 -15.13 -9.43
N PRO A 178 -8.15 -16.00 -10.39
CA PRO A 178 -8.52 -15.58 -11.75
C PRO A 178 -9.64 -14.53 -11.82
N ARG A 179 -10.47 -14.42 -10.77
CA ARG A 179 -11.51 -13.39 -10.67
C ARG A 179 -10.96 -12.00 -10.33
N LEU A 180 -9.78 -11.94 -9.72
CA LEU A 180 -9.09 -10.71 -9.30
C LEU A 180 -7.91 -10.37 -10.22
N VAL A 181 -8.08 -10.53 -11.53
CA VAL A 181 -7.05 -10.21 -12.53
C VAL A 181 -7.56 -9.22 -13.56
N ILE A 182 -6.64 -8.41 -14.08
CA ILE A 182 -6.87 -7.62 -15.28
C ILE A 182 -6.16 -8.24 -16.46
N GLU A 183 -6.89 -8.47 -17.55
CA GLU A 183 -6.37 -9.07 -18.77
C GLU A 183 -5.98 -7.99 -19.78
N VAL A 184 -4.69 -7.93 -20.10
CA VAL A 184 -4.14 -6.95 -21.06
C VAL A 184 -3.69 -7.68 -22.32
N LYS A 185 -4.28 -7.32 -23.45
CA LYS A 185 -3.83 -7.78 -24.76
C LYS A 185 -2.51 -7.09 -25.13
N ARG A 186 -1.43 -7.86 -25.30
CA ARG A 186 -0.13 -7.35 -25.76
C ARG A 186 -0.09 -7.23 -27.28
N LYS A 187 0.89 -6.48 -27.79
CA LYS A 187 1.14 -6.33 -29.25
C LYS A 187 1.30 -7.68 -29.97
N SER A 188 1.74 -8.71 -29.28
CA SER A 188 1.92 -10.08 -29.80
C SER A 188 0.63 -10.92 -29.82
N ASN A 189 -0.56 -10.33 -29.66
CA ASN A 189 -1.85 -11.00 -29.45
C ASN A 189 -1.93 -11.93 -28.23
N LYS A 190 -0.87 -12.07 -27.44
CA LYS A 190 -0.88 -12.79 -26.16
C LYS A 190 -1.60 -11.97 -25.10
N ILE A 191 -2.43 -12.64 -24.30
CA ILE A 191 -3.10 -12.06 -23.12
C ILE A 191 -2.16 -12.17 -21.93
N ALA A 192 -1.87 -11.05 -21.28
CA ALA A 192 -1.15 -11.02 -20.02
C ALA A 192 -2.14 -10.74 -18.89
N LYS A 193 -2.13 -11.58 -17.85
CA LYS A 193 -2.96 -11.41 -16.66
C LYS A 193 -2.16 -10.73 -15.57
N TYR A 194 -2.72 -9.68 -14.99
CA TYR A 194 -2.11 -8.96 -13.88
C TYR A 194 -3.03 -9.03 -12.67
N PRO A 195 -2.62 -9.69 -11.58
CA PRO A 195 -3.37 -9.71 -10.33
C PRO A 195 -3.60 -8.29 -9.79
N ILE A 196 -4.78 -8.05 -9.25
CA ILE A 196 -5.20 -6.71 -8.81
C ILE A 196 -4.66 -6.37 -7.43
N LEU A 197 -4.54 -7.35 -6.52
CA LEU A 197 -4.19 -7.11 -5.11
C LEU A 197 -2.91 -7.80 -4.63
N ARG A 198 -2.33 -8.74 -5.40
CA ARG A 198 -1.29 -9.69 -4.93
C ARG A 198 -0.18 -9.08 -4.06
N VAL A 199 0.39 -7.93 -4.44
CA VAL A 199 1.52 -7.30 -3.70
C VAL A 199 1.03 -6.39 -2.56
N LYS A 200 -0.22 -5.90 -2.63
CA LYS A 200 -0.80 -4.97 -1.64
C LYS A 200 -1.73 -5.66 -0.62
N VAL A 201 -1.88 -6.99 -0.66
CA VAL A 201 -2.54 -7.75 0.43
C VAL A 201 -1.92 -7.46 1.81
N PRO A 202 -0.58 -7.43 1.98
CA PRO A 202 0.02 -7.10 3.28
C PRO A 202 -0.41 -5.73 3.81
N LEU A 203 -0.72 -4.77 2.93
CA LEU A 203 -1.21 -3.45 3.34
C LEU A 203 -2.55 -3.59 4.06
N ILE A 204 -3.51 -4.31 3.47
CA ILE A 204 -4.83 -4.52 4.07
C ILE A 204 -4.68 -5.20 5.43
N LEU A 205 -3.85 -6.26 5.48
CA LEU A 205 -3.59 -7.01 6.70
C LEU A 205 -2.92 -6.14 7.78
N ARG A 206 -1.96 -5.30 7.40
CA ARG A 206 -1.29 -4.37 8.33
C ARG A 206 -2.26 -3.38 8.94
N GLU A 207 -3.08 -2.71 8.14
CA GLU A 207 -4.01 -1.68 8.66
C GLU A 207 -5.06 -2.29 9.59
N LEU A 208 -5.64 -3.45 9.22
CA LEU A 208 -6.58 -4.17 10.09
C LEU A 208 -5.90 -4.64 11.38
N LYS A 209 -4.66 -5.14 11.30
CA LYS A 209 -3.89 -5.57 12.48
C LYS A 209 -3.59 -4.41 13.42
N CYS A 210 -3.19 -3.25 12.92
CA CYS A 210 -2.83 -2.10 13.75
C CYS A 210 -4.02 -1.58 14.56
N GLN A 211 -5.24 -1.77 14.06
CA GLN A 211 -6.47 -1.47 14.79
C GLN A 211 -7.04 -2.67 15.57
N ASN A 212 -6.26 -3.73 15.76
CA ASN A 212 -6.65 -4.97 16.45
C ASN A 212 -7.92 -5.63 15.90
N ARG A 213 -8.17 -5.51 14.58
CA ARG A 213 -9.34 -6.11 13.91
C ARG A 213 -9.10 -7.53 13.44
N ILE A 214 -7.85 -7.94 13.28
CA ILE A 214 -7.47 -9.30 12.89
C ILE A 214 -6.26 -9.78 13.70
N ASP A 215 -6.18 -11.08 13.95
CA ASP A 215 -4.96 -11.72 14.43
C ASP A 215 -4.16 -12.30 13.27
N ILE A 216 -3.04 -11.66 12.95
CA ILE A 216 -2.05 -12.15 11.98
C ILE A 216 -0.65 -11.78 12.45
N SER A 217 0.35 -12.60 12.13
CA SER A 217 1.74 -12.27 12.43
C SER A 217 2.19 -11.03 11.63
N GLY A 218 2.91 -10.13 12.28
CA GLY A 218 3.44 -8.92 11.65
C GLY A 218 4.40 -9.21 10.48
N GLU A 219 5.01 -10.41 10.47
CA GLU A 219 5.86 -10.86 9.37
C GLU A 219 5.13 -11.03 8.03
N TYR A 220 3.79 -10.98 8.02
CA TYR A 220 2.93 -11.04 6.84
C TYR A 220 2.31 -9.67 6.47
N CYS A 221 2.71 -8.60 7.15
CA CYS A 221 2.13 -7.26 7.00
C CYS A 221 3.04 -6.26 6.28
N CYS A 222 4.21 -6.68 5.81
CA CYS A 222 5.11 -5.80 5.06
C CYS A 222 4.81 -5.86 3.57
N VAL A 223 4.87 -4.71 2.89
CA VAL A 223 4.60 -4.56 1.46
C VAL A 223 5.92 -4.44 0.67
N PRO A 224 6.49 -5.55 0.16
CA PRO A 224 7.76 -5.52 -0.58
C PRO A 224 7.52 -5.11 -2.04
N ASP A 225 7.10 -3.86 -2.25
CA ASP A 225 6.92 -3.34 -3.61
C ASP A 225 8.26 -3.07 -4.32
N THR A 226 8.19 -2.59 -5.57
CA THR A 226 9.38 -2.33 -6.38
C THR A 226 10.35 -1.36 -5.71
N LYS A 227 9.88 -0.32 -5.03
CA LYS A 227 10.75 0.66 -4.36
C LYS A 227 11.43 0.04 -3.15
N VAL A 228 10.65 -0.67 -2.34
CA VAL A 228 11.14 -1.37 -1.13
C VAL A 228 12.19 -2.41 -1.51
N LYS A 229 11.93 -3.26 -2.53
CA LYS A 229 12.90 -4.24 -3.04
C LYS A 229 14.18 -3.59 -3.58
N GLN A 230 14.06 -2.46 -4.29
CA GLN A 230 15.22 -1.73 -4.81
C GLN A 230 16.11 -1.21 -3.68
N ILE A 231 15.53 -0.59 -2.65
CA ILE A 231 16.33 -0.09 -1.53
C ILE A 231 16.89 -1.24 -0.70
N MET A 232 16.13 -2.31 -0.47
CA MET A 232 16.61 -3.53 0.18
C MET A 232 17.87 -4.07 -0.50
N LYS A 233 17.82 -4.24 -1.82
CA LYS A 233 18.97 -4.69 -2.61
C LYS A 233 20.15 -3.71 -2.53
N THR A 234 19.87 -2.41 -2.53
CA THR A 234 20.91 -1.36 -2.49
C THR A 234 21.69 -1.37 -1.18
N ILE A 235 21.01 -1.63 -0.06
CA ILE A 235 21.61 -1.58 1.28
C ILE A 235 22.16 -2.93 1.76
N GLY A 236 22.12 -3.97 0.91
CA GLY A 236 22.77 -5.26 1.18
C GLY A 236 21.85 -6.42 1.58
N TYR A 237 20.53 -6.20 1.64
CA TYR A 237 19.59 -7.32 1.77
C TYR A 237 19.56 -8.16 0.49
N ASN A 238 19.15 -9.42 0.63
CA ASN A 238 18.95 -10.33 -0.50
C ASN A 238 17.44 -10.55 -0.77
N PRO A 239 16.69 -9.55 -1.26
CA PRO A 239 15.27 -9.74 -1.54
C PRO A 239 15.06 -10.63 -2.77
N SER A 240 14.00 -11.42 -2.76
CA SER A 240 13.46 -11.99 -4.00
C SER A 240 12.87 -10.86 -4.86
N LEU A 241 13.22 -10.82 -6.14
CA LEU A 241 12.77 -9.78 -7.07
C LEU A 241 11.47 -10.14 -7.80
N ASP A 242 11.00 -11.38 -7.64
CA ASP A 242 9.74 -11.84 -8.21
C ASP A 242 8.54 -11.18 -7.53
N TYR A 243 7.33 -11.36 -8.08
CA TYR A 243 6.10 -10.77 -7.55
C TYR A 243 5.00 -11.82 -7.31
N ASP A 244 5.37 -13.09 -7.14
CA ASP A 244 4.47 -14.12 -6.62
C ASP A 244 4.30 -14.02 -5.09
N TYR A 245 3.34 -14.75 -4.53
CA TYR A 245 3.06 -14.72 -3.10
C TYR A 245 4.22 -15.25 -2.25
N SER A 246 4.98 -16.23 -2.73
CA SER A 246 6.13 -16.79 -2.02
C SER A 246 7.23 -15.74 -1.85
N SER A 247 7.48 -14.96 -2.91
CA SER A 247 8.37 -13.80 -2.86
C SER A 247 7.86 -12.71 -1.92
N VAL A 248 6.55 -12.42 -1.92
CA VAL A 248 5.95 -11.44 -0.99
C VAL A 248 6.18 -11.88 0.46
N ILE A 249 5.87 -13.13 0.79
CA ILE A 249 6.06 -13.70 2.13
C ILE A 249 7.54 -13.67 2.53
N TYR A 250 8.43 -14.16 1.66
CA TYR A 250 9.86 -14.20 1.91
C TYR A 250 10.43 -12.81 2.25
N ASN A 251 10.13 -11.82 1.39
CA ASN A 251 10.60 -10.46 1.60
C ASN A 251 9.96 -9.82 2.84
N SER A 252 8.68 -10.10 3.11
CA SER A 252 7.99 -9.58 4.28
C SER A 252 8.61 -10.07 5.59
N LYS A 253 9.04 -11.34 5.63
CA LYS A 253 9.80 -11.90 6.77
C LYS A 253 11.15 -11.23 6.96
N ILE A 254 11.88 -10.97 5.88
CA ILE A 254 13.14 -10.20 5.97
C ILE A 254 12.87 -8.82 6.54
N ILE A 255 11.91 -8.09 5.98
CA ILE A 255 11.59 -6.73 6.42
C ILE A 255 11.23 -6.74 7.92
N TYR A 256 10.30 -7.60 8.33
CA TYR A 256 9.87 -7.66 9.73
C TYR A 256 11.00 -8.04 10.70
N LYS A 257 11.91 -8.93 10.29
CA LYS A 257 13.09 -9.29 11.10
C LYS A 257 13.93 -8.06 11.48
N TYR A 258 14.08 -7.09 10.58
CA TYR A 258 14.98 -5.94 10.79
C TYR A 258 14.26 -4.63 11.15
N PHE A 259 13.00 -4.49 10.76
CA PHE A 259 12.21 -3.27 10.97
C PHE A 259 11.05 -3.45 11.95
N GLY A 260 10.77 -4.69 12.39
CA GLY A 260 9.76 -4.98 13.40
C GLY A 260 8.40 -4.37 13.09
N LEU A 261 7.82 -3.70 14.08
CA LEU A 261 6.50 -3.06 14.01
C LEU A 261 6.48 -1.78 13.14
N HIS A 262 7.61 -1.35 12.57
CA HIS A 262 7.63 -0.30 11.54
C HIS A 262 7.40 -0.86 10.13
N TYR A 263 7.44 -2.18 9.95
CA TYR A 263 7.20 -2.87 8.67
C TYR A 263 8.10 -2.34 7.52
N ASP A 264 7.56 -2.18 6.32
CA ASP A 264 8.27 -1.68 5.13
C ASP A 264 8.36 -0.15 5.02
N LEU A 265 7.67 0.58 5.89
CA LEU A 265 7.52 2.04 5.75
C LEU A 265 8.83 2.82 5.90
N PRO A 266 9.74 2.49 6.84
CA PRO A 266 11.05 3.11 6.89
C PRO A 266 11.82 2.96 5.58
N LEU A 267 11.73 1.80 4.93
CA LEU A 267 12.38 1.55 3.64
C LEU A 267 11.74 2.37 2.51
N PHE A 268 10.41 2.44 2.50
CA PHE A 268 9.66 3.24 1.53
C PHE A 268 10.03 4.73 1.61
N ASP A 269 10.00 5.31 2.81
CA ASP A 269 10.34 6.71 3.06
C ASP A 269 11.81 7.01 2.77
N PHE A 270 12.69 6.09 3.15
CA PHE A 270 14.12 6.22 2.89
C PHE A 270 14.43 6.17 1.39
N PHE A 271 13.74 5.32 0.62
CA PHE A 271 13.86 5.29 -0.84
C PHE A 271 13.50 6.64 -1.46
N ASP A 272 12.41 7.28 -1.05
CA ASP A 272 11.99 8.57 -1.58
C ASP A 272 13.02 9.67 -1.27
N LYS A 273 13.63 9.66 -0.07
CA LYS A 273 14.72 10.57 0.31
C LYS A 273 16.01 10.29 -0.47
N CYS A 274 16.38 9.02 -0.63
CA CYS A 274 17.60 8.59 -1.33
C CYS A 274 17.49 8.77 -2.86
N SER A 275 16.34 8.50 -3.47
CA SER A 275 16.14 8.56 -4.93
C SER A 275 16.12 9.99 -5.47
N LYS A 276 15.71 10.97 -4.66
CA LYS A 276 15.89 12.41 -4.94
C LYS A 276 17.38 12.81 -5.07
N MET A 277 18.30 11.96 -4.62
CA MET A 277 19.74 12.15 -4.77
C MET A 277 20.31 11.54 -6.05
N LYS A 278 19.51 10.90 -6.92
CA LYS A 278 19.98 10.13 -8.11
C LYS A 278 20.86 10.89 -9.11
N ASN A 279 20.89 12.22 -9.08
CA ASN A 279 21.80 13.05 -9.89
C ASN A 279 23.13 13.41 -9.16
N LYS A 280 23.38 12.87 -7.97
CA LYS A 280 24.60 13.09 -7.19
C LYS A 280 25.17 11.74 -6.77
N LYS A 281 26.50 11.58 -6.85
CA LYS A 281 27.24 10.44 -6.29
C LYS A 281 26.79 10.19 -4.84
N CYS A 282 26.89 8.95 -4.35
CA CYS A 282 26.62 8.62 -2.94
C CYS A 282 27.27 9.68 -2.04
N ASN A 283 26.46 10.35 -1.23
CA ASN A 283 26.90 11.47 -0.41
C ASN A 283 27.38 10.93 0.94
N ASN A 284 28.56 11.34 1.39
CA ASN A 284 29.08 11.01 2.72
C ASN A 284 28.19 11.51 3.87
N LYS A 285 27.25 12.42 3.60
CA LYS A 285 26.19 12.84 4.53
C LYS A 285 25.00 11.88 4.63
N CYS A 286 24.98 10.78 3.87
CA CYS A 286 23.94 9.76 4.00
C CYS A 286 24.11 9.02 5.34
N VAL A 287 23.02 8.84 6.08
CA VAL A 287 23.05 8.25 7.43
C VAL A 287 23.57 6.81 7.45
N ILE A 288 23.49 6.11 6.33
CA ILE A 288 23.99 4.74 6.17
C ILE A 288 25.23 4.68 5.25
N PHE A 289 25.88 5.81 4.97
CA PHE A 289 26.96 5.88 3.99
C PHE A 289 27.99 4.78 4.23
N ASP A 290 28.57 4.74 5.42
CA ASP A 290 29.66 3.81 5.80
C ASP A 290 29.26 2.33 5.85
N TYR A 291 27.97 2.02 5.77
CA TYR A 291 27.44 0.66 5.88
C TYR A 291 26.80 0.16 4.58
N CYS A 292 26.60 1.03 3.60
CA CYS A 292 25.85 0.72 2.39
C CYS A 292 26.65 -0.19 1.45
N ALA A 293 26.04 -1.31 1.02
CA ALA A 293 26.66 -2.28 0.11
C ALA A 293 26.97 -1.73 -1.30
N LYS A 294 26.49 -0.53 -1.65
CA LYS A 294 26.72 0.14 -2.93
C LYS A 294 27.93 1.10 -2.91
N LEU A 295 28.63 1.24 -1.78
CA LEU A 295 29.96 1.86 -1.76
C LEU A 295 30.97 1.00 -2.54
#